data_AF-A0A9D1SXY1-F1
#
_entry.id   AF-A0A9D1SXY1-F1
#
_cell.length_a   1.000
_cell.length_b   1.000
_cell.length_c   1.000
_cell.angle_alpha   90.00
_cell.angle_beta   90.00
_cell.angle_gamma   90.00
#
_symmetry.space_group_name_H-M   'P 1'
#
loop_
_entity.id
_entity.type
_entity.pdbx_description
1 polymer ?
#
loop_
_entity_poly.entity_id
_entity_poly.type
_entity_poly.pdbx_seq_one_letter_code
_entity_poly.pdbx_strand_id
1 'polypeptide(L)'
;MSACGDGNDTTKKDRTNTAEIVSVYQDYGASLYVEMTGFEHDEYELTGSSRHNLTLEFSINNGEWFECEPVQLFYDESGKGVYQILSATYNYGDSEVSSFTIMMTGQNVEPGKISISVRIPESNTYNASAGTSPSTYTLKSKIQTIDDKIGEGVYGFGSQGTSNSPEEEKFVFYQDSSNPYNLKVGKFYSQANESGDSISYDRFVRELTEEEETQFSEFDLEYKVVNYTSKYITTVEGSEDENIATLEIASDENDAIYSTKGWTDSLSLSKSNLWIYTNTGFYYECMIFLVRLKATDDTVQSEAMCFEVYIGSEEITQ
;
A
#
# COMPACT_ATOMS: atom_id res chain seq x y z
N MET A 1 -3.79 -66.65 -11.43
CA MET A 1 -4.82 -65.60 -11.55
C MET A 1 -4.12 -64.27 -11.28
N SER A 2 -3.80 -63.53 -12.33
CA SER A 2 -3.21 -62.20 -12.24
C SER A 2 -4.31 -61.23 -12.65
N ALA A 3 -4.87 -60.50 -11.68
CA ALA A 3 -5.72 -59.36 -11.94
C ALA A 3 -4.81 -58.13 -11.79
N CYS A 4 -4.35 -57.61 -12.92
CA CYS A 4 -3.79 -56.27 -12.97
C CYS A 4 -4.93 -55.31 -12.66
N GLY A 5 -4.74 -54.42 -11.68
CA GLY A 5 -5.65 -53.33 -11.44
C GLY A 5 -5.69 -52.43 -12.67
N ASP A 6 -6.87 -52.26 -13.23
CA ASP A 6 -7.12 -51.23 -14.23
C ASP A 6 -6.75 -49.88 -13.59
N GLY A 7 -5.71 -49.25 -14.11
CA GLY A 7 -5.41 -47.86 -13.82
C GLY A 7 -6.64 -47.06 -14.26
N ASN A 8 -7.29 -46.41 -13.30
CA ASN A 8 -8.32 -45.41 -13.55
C ASN A 8 -7.66 -44.19 -14.18
N ASP A 9 -7.26 -44.29 -15.44
CA ASP A 9 -6.78 -43.17 -16.25
C ASP A 9 -8.00 -42.55 -16.92
N THR A 10 -8.82 -41.84 -16.14
CA THR A 10 -9.92 -41.06 -16.67
C THR A 10 -9.35 -39.99 -17.60
N THR A 11 -9.69 -40.08 -18.89
CA THR A 11 -9.24 -39.11 -19.89
C THR A 11 -9.68 -37.69 -19.51
N LYS A 12 -8.70 -36.82 -19.24
CA LYS A 12 -8.94 -35.41 -18.93
C LYS A 12 -9.45 -34.66 -20.16
N LYS A 13 -10.29 -33.66 -19.94
CA LYS A 13 -10.87 -32.80 -20.99
C LYS A 13 -10.01 -31.56 -21.18
N ASP A 14 -10.08 -30.97 -22.37
CA ASP A 14 -9.55 -29.63 -22.59
C ASP A 14 -10.51 -28.57 -22.03
N ARG A 15 -9.97 -27.39 -21.72
CA ARG A 15 -10.75 -26.23 -21.25
C ARG A 15 -10.21 -24.93 -21.81
N THR A 16 -11.11 -23.94 -21.86
CA THR A 16 -10.76 -22.56 -22.19
C THR A 16 -10.11 -21.89 -20.99
N ASN A 17 -9.12 -21.04 -21.24
CA ASN A 17 -8.60 -20.15 -20.22
C ASN A 17 -9.51 -18.92 -20.13
N THR A 18 -10.11 -18.72 -18.96
CA THR A 18 -10.94 -17.54 -18.67
C THR A 18 -10.21 -16.53 -17.77
N ALA A 19 -9.01 -16.87 -17.29
CA ALA A 19 -8.21 -15.97 -16.46
C ALA A 19 -7.70 -14.77 -17.28
N GLU A 20 -7.80 -13.58 -16.71
CA GLU A 20 -7.39 -12.31 -17.32
C GLU A 20 -6.53 -11.50 -16.35
N ILE A 21 -5.40 -10.97 -16.84
CA ILE A 21 -4.59 -10.02 -16.09
C ILE A 21 -5.26 -8.65 -16.15
N VAL A 22 -5.68 -8.13 -15.00
CA VAL A 22 -6.30 -6.80 -14.85
C VAL A 22 -5.22 -5.74 -14.71
N SER A 23 -4.24 -5.98 -13.84
CA SER A 23 -3.18 -5.03 -13.54
C SER A 23 -1.91 -5.76 -13.07
N VAL A 24 -0.77 -5.08 -13.22
CA VAL A 24 0.55 -5.54 -12.76
C VAL A 24 1.24 -4.35 -12.11
N TYR A 25 1.75 -4.51 -10.89
CA TYR A 25 2.37 -3.43 -10.14
C TYR A 25 3.37 -3.96 -9.11
N GLN A 26 4.28 -3.09 -8.69
CA GLN A 26 5.18 -3.36 -7.57
C GLN A 26 4.70 -2.60 -6.32
N ASP A 27 4.86 -3.18 -5.14
CA ASP A 27 4.69 -2.47 -3.86
C ASP A 27 5.91 -1.59 -3.52
N TYR A 28 5.89 -0.95 -2.35
CA TYR A 28 6.99 -0.10 -1.90
C TYR A 28 8.27 -0.89 -1.57
N GLY A 29 8.15 -2.19 -1.26
CA GLY A 29 9.25 -3.13 -1.13
C GLY A 29 9.71 -3.73 -2.46
N ALA A 30 9.18 -3.23 -3.58
CA ALA A 30 9.43 -3.68 -4.94
C ALA A 30 8.99 -5.12 -5.27
N SER A 31 8.20 -5.79 -4.42
CA SER A 31 7.59 -7.08 -4.77
C SER A 31 6.55 -6.92 -5.88
N LEU A 32 6.50 -7.87 -6.82
CA LEU A 32 5.61 -7.80 -7.99
C LEU A 32 4.31 -8.55 -7.73
N TYR A 33 3.20 -7.86 -7.94
CA TYR A 33 1.85 -8.39 -7.84
C TYR A 33 1.13 -8.33 -9.18
N VAL A 34 0.26 -9.32 -9.39
CA VAL A 34 -0.62 -9.42 -10.55
C VAL A 34 -2.06 -9.57 -10.07
N GLU A 35 -2.90 -8.62 -10.46
CA GLU A 35 -4.34 -8.69 -10.23
C GLU A 35 -4.99 -9.47 -11.37
N MET A 36 -5.80 -10.46 -11.00
CA MET A 36 -6.42 -11.41 -11.91
C MET A 36 -7.95 -11.36 -11.78
N THR A 37 -8.65 -11.63 -12.88
CA THR A 37 -10.10 -11.83 -12.89
C THR A 37 -10.53 -12.94 -13.85
N GLY A 38 -11.82 -13.29 -13.83
CA GLY A 38 -12.46 -14.15 -14.83
C GLY A 38 -12.18 -15.64 -14.67
N PHE A 39 -11.48 -16.06 -13.61
CA PHE A 39 -11.17 -17.46 -13.39
C PHE A 39 -12.18 -18.09 -12.42
N GLU A 40 -12.92 -19.09 -12.87
CA GLU A 40 -13.70 -19.96 -12.01
C GLU A 40 -12.93 -21.25 -11.79
N HIS A 41 -12.88 -21.72 -10.55
CA HIS A 41 -12.33 -23.03 -10.24
C HIS A 41 -13.47 -24.03 -10.17
N ASP A 42 -13.34 -25.16 -10.85
CA ASP A 42 -14.27 -26.26 -10.62
C ASP A 42 -14.15 -26.73 -9.16
N GLU A 43 -15.23 -27.21 -8.55
CA GLU A 43 -15.21 -27.79 -7.21
C GLU A 43 -14.20 -28.96 -7.19
N TYR A 44 -13.02 -28.79 -6.59
CA TYR A 44 -11.98 -29.82 -6.57
C TYR A 44 -11.70 -30.35 -5.16
N GLU A 45 -11.69 -31.68 -5.03
CA GLU A 45 -10.65 -32.38 -4.27
C GLU A 45 -9.52 -32.74 -5.25
N LEU A 46 -8.39 -32.03 -5.21
CA LEU A 46 -7.24 -32.29 -6.09
C LEU A 46 -6.49 -33.54 -5.60
N THR A 47 -6.19 -34.49 -6.48
CA THR A 47 -5.41 -35.67 -6.06
C THR A 47 -3.99 -35.26 -5.65
N GLY A 48 -3.61 -35.55 -4.41
CA GLY A 48 -2.20 -35.58 -3.99
C GLY A 48 -1.54 -34.25 -3.60
N SER A 49 -2.28 -33.15 -3.44
CA SER A 49 -1.74 -31.92 -2.86
C SER A 49 -2.86 -31.03 -2.27
N SER A 50 -2.52 -30.26 -1.24
CA SER A 50 -3.36 -29.23 -0.61
C SER A 50 -3.49 -27.98 -1.48
N ARG A 51 -3.72 -28.16 -2.79
CA ARG A 51 -3.90 -27.05 -3.72
C ARG A 51 -5.24 -26.39 -3.41
N HIS A 52 -5.21 -25.10 -3.15
CA HIS A 52 -6.41 -24.30 -2.96
C HIS A 52 -7.15 -24.17 -4.31
N ASN A 53 -8.47 -24.12 -4.27
CA ASN A 53 -9.36 -23.83 -5.40
C ASN A 53 -9.19 -22.39 -5.94
N LEU A 54 -8.01 -21.81 -5.81
CA LEU A 54 -7.66 -20.44 -6.18
C LEU A 54 -6.25 -20.36 -6.79
N THR A 55 -5.52 -21.48 -6.88
CA THR A 55 -4.15 -21.51 -7.43
C THR A 55 -4.16 -21.28 -8.93
N LEU A 56 -3.28 -20.39 -9.41
CA LEU A 56 -3.01 -20.19 -10.84
C LEU A 56 -1.56 -20.58 -11.16
N GLU A 57 -1.28 -20.83 -12.43
CA GLU A 57 0.09 -21.02 -12.93
C GLU A 57 0.53 -19.80 -13.73
N PHE A 58 1.74 -19.32 -13.41
CA PHE A 58 2.37 -18.18 -14.06
C PHE A 58 3.60 -18.61 -14.83
N SER A 59 3.94 -17.86 -15.88
CA SER A 59 5.20 -18.00 -16.62
C SER A 59 5.80 -16.62 -16.84
N ILE A 60 7.09 -16.49 -16.53
CA ILE A 60 7.88 -15.28 -16.75
C ILE A 60 8.80 -15.50 -17.95
N ASN A 61 8.82 -14.55 -18.89
CA ASN A 61 9.65 -14.58 -20.10
C ASN A 61 9.49 -15.86 -20.94
N ASN A 62 8.28 -16.45 -20.95
CA ASN A 62 7.98 -17.74 -21.57
C ASN A 62 8.81 -18.91 -21.00
N GLY A 63 9.26 -18.78 -19.75
CA GLY A 63 9.92 -19.84 -19.01
C GLY A 63 8.95 -20.91 -18.51
N GLU A 64 9.43 -21.74 -17.59
CA GLU A 64 8.61 -22.80 -16.99
C GLU A 64 7.41 -22.23 -16.24
N TRP A 65 6.31 -22.99 -16.25
CA TRP A 65 5.11 -22.66 -15.48
C TRP A 65 5.36 -22.99 -14.01
N PHE A 66 4.98 -22.07 -13.12
CA PHE A 66 5.04 -22.28 -11.68
C PHE A 66 3.70 -21.93 -11.04
N GLU A 67 3.36 -22.68 -10.02
CA GLU A 67 2.14 -22.49 -9.24
C GLU A 67 2.30 -21.29 -8.31
N CYS A 68 1.23 -20.52 -8.17
CA CYS A 68 1.17 -19.39 -7.25
C CYS A 68 -0.22 -19.35 -6.60
N GLU A 69 -0.22 -19.19 -5.28
CA GLU A 69 -1.43 -19.01 -4.50
C GLU A 69 -1.76 -17.52 -4.39
N PRO A 70 -3.04 -17.13 -4.36
CA PRO A 70 -3.38 -15.74 -4.16
C PRO A 70 -2.96 -15.31 -2.75
N VAL A 71 -2.68 -14.02 -2.58
CA VAL A 71 -2.50 -13.44 -1.26
C VAL A 71 -3.81 -13.57 -0.48
N GLN A 72 -3.75 -14.21 0.69
CA GLN A 72 -4.93 -14.68 1.44
C GLN A 72 -5.97 -13.59 1.74
N LEU A 73 -5.56 -12.32 1.83
CA LEU A 73 -6.43 -11.18 2.13
C LEU A 73 -7.14 -10.58 0.90
N PHE A 74 -6.76 -10.98 -0.32
CA PHE A 74 -7.13 -10.29 -1.57
C PHE A 74 -7.79 -11.19 -2.60
N TYR A 75 -8.37 -12.31 -2.16
CA TYR A 75 -9.22 -13.13 -3.00
C TYR A 75 -10.69 -12.98 -2.58
N ASP A 76 -11.57 -13.03 -3.56
CA ASP A 76 -12.98 -13.32 -3.32
C ASP A 76 -13.39 -14.54 -4.15
N GLU A 77 -14.43 -15.24 -3.71
CA GLU A 77 -14.96 -16.41 -4.42
C GLU A 77 -15.59 -16.06 -5.79
N SER A 78 -15.54 -14.79 -6.23
CA SER A 78 -16.11 -14.33 -7.51
C SER A 78 -15.15 -14.47 -8.70
N GLY A 79 -14.01 -15.15 -8.50
CA GLY A 79 -13.00 -15.34 -9.55
C GLY A 79 -12.11 -14.13 -9.73
N LYS A 80 -11.77 -13.46 -8.61
CA LYS A 80 -10.81 -12.36 -8.54
C LYS A 80 -9.77 -12.65 -7.47
N GLY A 81 -8.54 -12.29 -7.75
CA GLY A 81 -7.44 -12.51 -6.82
C GLY A 81 -6.21 -11.71 -7.19
N VAL A 82 -5.38 -11.45 -6.19
CA VAL A 82 -4.06 -10.88 -6.38
C VAL A 82 -2.99 -11.90 -6.02
N TYR A 83 -1.96 -12.00 -6.86
CA TYR A 83 -0.88 -12.97 -6.73
C TYR A 83 0.46 -12.24 -6.64
N GLN A 84 1.22 -12.49 -5.57
CA GLN A 84 2.62 -12.08 -5.50
C GLN A 84 3.44 -13.12 -6.28
N ILE A 85 4.03 -12.71 -7.40
CA ILE A 85 4.75 -13.64 -8.29
C ILE A 85 6.27 -13.47 -8.22
N LEU A 86 6.75 -12.30 -7.79
CA LEU A 86 8.17 -12.04 -7.54
C LEU A 86 8.35 -11.33 -6.20
N SER A 87 9.39 -11.70 -5.45
CA SER A 87 9.90 -10.93 -4.32
C SER A 87 11.19 -10.21 -4.73
N ALA A 88 11.29 -8.92 -4.42
CA ALA A 88 12.55 -8.22 -4.58
C ALA A 88 13.60 -8.74 -3.59
N THR A 89 14.87 -8.71 -4.01
CA THR A 89 16.03 -9.05 -3.18
C THR A 89 16.99 -7.88 -3.16
N TYR A 90 17.29 -7.35 -1.97
CA TYR A 90 18.19 -6.24 -1.72
C TYR A 90 18.77 -6.35 -0.30
N ASN A 91 19.93 -5.71 -0.02
CA ASN A 91 20.41 -5.66 1.36
C ASN A 91 19.69 -4.55 2.13
N TYR A 92 19.55 -4.74 3.44
CA TYR A 92 19.01 -3.70 4.31
C TYR A 92 19.85 -2.42 4.22
N GLY A 93 19.22 -1.31 3.84
CA GLY A 93 19.87 -0.02 3.59
C GLY A 93 20.25 0.26 2.14
N ASP A 94 20.09 -0.71 1.23
CA ASP A 94 20.25 -0.49 -0.21
C ASP A 94 18.97 0.14 -0.78
N SER A 95 19.13 1.17 -1.62
CA SER A 95 18.05 1.74 -2.42
C SER A 95 17.87 1.03 -3.77
N GLU A 96 18.65 -0.02 -4.05
CA GLU A 96 18.64 -0.74 -5.32
C GLU A 96 18.33 -2.24 -5.13
N VAL A 97 17.45 -2.74 -5.98
CA VAL A 97 17.09 -4.16 -6.07
C VAL A 97 18.16 -4.89 -6.85
N SER A 98 18.80 -5.86 -6.19
CA SER A 98 19.83 -6.70 -6.79
C SER A 98 19.29 -7.75 -7.75
N SER A 99 18.09 -8.29 -7.46
CA SER A 99 17.39 -9.28 -8.29
C SER A 99 15.96 -9.48 -7.79
N PHE A 100 15.15 -10.17 -8.59
CA PHE A 100 13.80 -10.61 -8.22
C PHE A 100 13.75 -12.13 -8.17
N THR A 101 13.21 -12.69 -7.09
CA THR A 101 13.07 -14.13 -6.94
C THR A 101 11.64 -14.54 -7.25
N ILE A 102 11.48 -15.49 -8.18
CA ILE A 102 10.20 -16.10 -8.51
C ILE A 102 9.67 -16.85 -7.29
N MET A 103 8.46 -16.51 -6.88
CA MET A 103 7.76 -17.17 -5.78
C MET A 103 7.61 -18.67 -6.09
N MET A 104 7.70 -19.51 -5.05
CA MET A 104 7.61 -20.98 -5.13
C MET A 104 8.78 -21.72 -5.83
N THR A 105 9.50 -21.09 -6.76
CA THR A 105 10.63 -21.76 -7.46
C THR A 105 12.01 -21.32 -6.98
N GLY A 106 12.14 -20.11 -6.43
CA GLY A 106 13.42 -19.56 -5.99
C GLY A 106 14.36 -19.16 -7.15
N GLN A 107 13.87 -19.18 -8.40
CA GLN A 107 14.66 -18.75 -9.56
C GLN A 107 14.76 -17.23 -9.63
N ASN A 108 15.91 -16.71 -10.04
CA ASN A 108 16.14 -15.26 -10.12
C ASN A 108 15.82 -14.69 -11.51
N VAL A 109 15.28 -13.48 -11.49
CA VAL A 109 14.96 -12.64 -12.64
C VAL A 109 15.67 -11.30 -12.44
N GLU A 110 16.40 -10.85 -13.46
CA GLU A 110 17.07 -9.56 -13.44
C GLU A 110 16.06 -8.41 -13.57
N PRO A 111 16.36 -7.22 -13.01
CA PRO A 111 15.58 -6.02 -13.26
C PRO A 111 15.45 -5.69 -14.76
N GLY A 112 14.37 -4.99 -15.13
CA GLY A 112 14.07 -4.63 -16.51
C GLY A 112 12.78 -5.25 -17.04
N LYS A 113 12.65 -5.31 -18.37
CA LYS A 113 11.40 -5.69 -19.03
C LYS A 113 11.18 -7.21 -18.97
N ILE A 114 10.01 -7.60 -18.47
CA ILE A 114 9.54 -8.98 -18.40
C ILE A 114 8.23 -9.17 -19.18
N SER A 115 7.92 -10.43 -19.51
CA SER A 115 6.59 -10.83 -19.97
C SER A 115 5.96 -11.84 -19.02
N ILE A 116 4.68 -11.68 -18.72
CA ILE A 116 3.92 -12.49 -17.77
C ILE A 116 2.77 -13.16 -18.51
N SER A 117 2.64 -14.47 -18.37
CA SER A 117 1.49 -15.24 -18.88
C SER A 117 0.88 -16.05 -17.74
N VAL A 118 -0.43 -16.29 -17.80
CA VAL A 118 -1.17 -17.01 -16.76
C VAL A 118 -2.01 -18.12 -17.38
N ARG A 119 -2.21 -19.22 -16.65
CA ARG A 119 -3.16 -20.27 -17.01
C ARG A 119 -3.81 -20.90 -15.78
N ILE A 120 -4.95 -21.55 -16.01
CA ILE A 120 -5.60 -22.37 -15.00
C ILE A 120 -4.85 -23.72 -14.94
N PRO A 121 -4.41 -24.18 -13.76
CA PRO A 121 -3.54 -25.36 -13.59
C PRO A 121 -4.30 -26.68 -13.70
N GLU A 122 -3.65 -27.71 -14.25
CA GLU A 122 -4.25 -29.03 -14.47
C GLU A 122 -5.00 -29.58 -13.24
N SER A 123 -6.10 -30.29 -13.48
CA SER A 123 -6.92 -30.91 -12.43
C SER A 123 -7.23 -32.37 -12.70
N ASN A 124 -8.03 -33.01 -11.86
CA ASN A 124 -8.47 -34.39 -12.06
C ASN A 124 -9.39 -34.54 -13.30
N THR A 125 -10.05 -33.46 -13.72
CA THR A 125 -11.05 -33.47 -14.80
C THR A 125 -10.52 -32.82 -16.08
N TYR A 126 -9.69 -31.79 -15.96
CA TYR A 126 -9.22 -30.99 -17.09
C TYR A 126 -7.70 -30.94 -17.18
N ASN A 127 -7.20 -30.91 -18.41
CA ASN A 127 -5.83 -30.50 -18.70
C ASN A 127 -5.63 -29.03 -18.26
N ALA A 128 -4.37 -28.62 -18.06
CA ALA A 128 -4.05 -27.20 -17.90
C ALA A 128 -4.61 -26.40 -19.10
N SER A 129 -5.15 -25.21 -18.84
CA SER A 129 -5.64 -24.36 -19.93
C SER A 129 -4.48 -23.85 -20.78
N ALA A 130 -4.78 -23.31 -21.96
CA ALA A 130 -3.80 -22.50 -22.68
C ALA A 130 -3.37 -21.28 -21.83
N GLY A 131 -2.15 -20.78 -22.04
CA GLY A 131 -1.69 -19.53 -21.45
C GLY A 131 -2.42 -18.32 -22.03
N THR A 132 -2.57 -17.26 -21.24
CA THR A 132 -2.97 -15.94 -21.75
C THR A 132 -1.95 -15.42 -22.76
N SER A 133 -2.33 -14.39 -23.53
CA SER A 133 -1.33 -13.61 -24.25
C SER A 133 -0.37 -12.94 -23.25
N PRO A 134 0.95 -12.90 -23.51
CA PRO A 134 1.89 -12.32 -22.57
C PRO A 134 1.66 -10.82 -22.36
N SER A 135 1.51 -10.40 -21.09
CA SER A 135 1.49 -9.00 -20.69
C SER A 135 2.90 -8.54 -20.34
N THR A 136 3.31 -7.34 -20.76
CA THR A 136 4.66 -6.83 -20.49
C THR A 136 4.68 -5.87 -19.32
N TYR A 137 5.71 -5.98 -18.47
CA TYR A 137 5.95 -5.08 -17.34
C TYR A 137 7.44 -4.73 -17.24
N THR A 138 7.78 -3.55 -16.73
CA THR A 138 9.18 -3.16 -16.46
C THR A 138 9.40 -3.20 -14.96
N LEU A 139 10.24 -4.13 -14.49
CA LEU A 139 10.64 -4.22 -13.10
C LEU A 139 11.52 -3.03 -12.73
N LYS A 140 11.01 -2.20 -11.83
CA LYS A 140 11.69 -1.05 -11.24
C LYS A 140 12.72 -1.53 -10.25
N SER A 141 13.94 -1.02 -10.37
CA SER A 141 15.08 -1.48 -9.58
C SER A 141 15.43 -0.57 -8.41
N LYS A 142 14.71 0.54 -8.21
CA LYS A 142 15.00 1.48 -7.12
C LYS A 142 13.87 1.56 -6.11
N ILE A 143 14.22 1.48 -4.84
CA ILE A 143 13.32 1.67 -3.70
C ILE A 143 13.45 3.10 -3.22
N GLN A 144 12.32 3.71 -2.86
CA GLN A 144 12.27 5.02 -2.23
C GLN A 144 11.73 4.85 -0.82
N THR A 145 12.41 5.44 0.16
CA THR A 145 11.85 5.58 1.50
C THR A 145 11.19 6.95 1.60
N ILE A 146 10.08 7.01 2.31
CA ILE A 146 9.46 8.29 2.61
C ILE A 146 10.31 9.08 3.61
N ASP A 147 11.01 8.40 4.52
CA ASP A 147 11.80 9.03 5.58
C ASP A 147 12.98 9.86 5.05
N ASP A 148 13.66 9.41 3.99
CA ASP A 148 14.80 10.12 3.42
C ASP A 148 14.43 11.45 2.73
N LYS A 149 13.14 11.70 2.48
CA LYS A 149 12.65 12.93 1.83
C LYS A 149 11.62 13.72 2.64
N ILE A 150 10.74 13.01 3.35
CA ILE A 150 9.63 13.55 4.14
C ILE A 150 9.88 13.34 5.64
N GLY A 151 10.48 12.24 6.10
CA GLY A 151 10.79 12.05 7.53
C GLY A 151 11.82 13.05 8.08
N GLU A 152 12.81 13.44 7.27
CA GLU A 152 13.74 14.53 7.61
C GLU A 152 13.14 15.93 7.37
N GLY A 153 12.07 16.05 6.57
CA GLY A 153 11.68 17.31 5.94
C GLY A 153 10.21 17.74 6.01
N VAL A 154 9.25 16.88 6.39
CA VAL A 154 7.82 17.19 6.57
C VAL A 154 7.32 16.64 7.91
N TYR A 155 7.13 17.50 8.91
CA TYR A 155 6.83 17.05 10.28
C TYR A 155 5.33 17.14 10.60
N GLY A 156 4.60 16.01 10.48
CA GLY A 156 3.24 15.88 11.01
C GLY A 156 2.27 17.02 10.63
N PHE A 157 1.26 17.22 11.48
CA PHE A 157 0.36 18.36 11.40
C PHE A 157 0.93 19.53 12.21
N GLY A 158 1.19 20.66 11.55
CA GLY A 158 1.74 21.83 12.20
C GLY A 158 0.76 22.44 13.21
N SER A 159 1.07 22.37 14.51
CA SER A 159 0.31 23.05 15.57
C SER A 159 1.17 24.13 16.24
N GLN A 160 0.54 25.26 16.57
CA GLN A 160 1.21 26.28 17.39
C GLN A 160 1.33 25.78 18.83
N GLY A 161 2.47 26.02 19.46
CA GLY A 161 2.69 25.64 20.86
C GLY A 161 4.12 25.86 21.32
N THR A 162 4.40 25.50 22.57
CA THR A 162 5.73 25.68 23.18
C THR A 162 6.53 24.37 23.18
N SER A 163 7.81 24.44 22.83
CA SER A 163 8.76 23.32 22.92
C SER A 163 9.95 23.68 23.82
N ASN A 164 10.63 22.67 24.37
CA ASN A 164 11.88 22.84 25.11
C ASN A 164 13.13 22.85 24.20
N SER A 165 12.94 22.59 22.91
CA SER A 165 13.98 22.62 21.88
C SER A 165 13.49 23.40 20.66
N PRO A 166 14.39 24.10 19.95
CA PRO A 166 14.04 24.68 18.67
C PRO A 166 13.71 23.55 17.69
N GLU A 167 12.66 23.73 16.90
CA GLU A 167 12.41 22.87 15.73
C GLU A 167 13.17 23.39 14.52
N GLU A 168 13.67 22.46 13.71
CA GLU A 168 14.30 22.73 12.43
C GLU A 168 13.25 23.22 11.41
N GLU A 169 13.68 24.00 10.41
CA GLU A 169 12.79 24.52 9.35
C GLU A 169 12.33 23.41 8.37
N LYS A 170 11.51 22.49 8.87
CA LYS A 170 10.88 21.41 8.10
C LYS A 170 9.56 21.89 7.51
N PHE A 171 9.24 21.39 6.31
CA PHE A 171 7.92 21.51 5.71
C PHE A 171 6.85 20.92 6.65
N VAL A 172 5.62 21.38 6.55
CA VAL A 172 4.49 20.85 7.33
C VAL A 172 3.18 21.11 6.64
N PHE A 173 2.22 20.19 6.82
CA PHE A 173 0.82 20.46 6.51
C PHE A 173 0.19 21.24 7.67
N TYR A 174 -0.60 22.27 7.35
CA TYR A 174 -1.34 23.03 8.36
C TYR A 174 -2.70 23.49 7.81
N GLN A 175 -3.66 23.73 8.70
CA GLN A 175 -5.00 24.19 8.33
C GLN A 175 -4.99 25.66 7.94
N ASP A 176 -5.70 25.98 6.86
CA ASP A 176 -6.08 27.35 6.57
C ASP A 176 -7.11 27.84 7.60
N SER A 177 -6.77 28.93 8.30
CA SER A 177 -7.66 29.58 9.28
C SER A 177 -9.04 29.98 8.71
N SER A 178 -9.14 30.18 7.40
CA SER A 178 -10.39 30.54 6.72
C SER A 178 -11.26 29.33 6.38
N ASN A 179 -10.66 28.13 6.27
CA ASN A 179 -11.35 26.90 5.91
C ASN A 179 -10.55 25.68 6.40
N PRO A 180 -11.02 24.96 7.45
CA PRO A 180 -10.29 23.83 8.03
C PRO A 180 -10.16 22.61 7.09
N TYR A 181 -10.93 22.59 5.99
CA TYR A 181 -10.82 21.58 4.94
C TYR A 181 -9.73 21.90 3.90
N ASN A 182 -9.16 23.09 3.95
CA ASN A 182 -8.11 23.48 3.03
C ASN A 182 -6.77 23.38 3.77
N LEU A 183 -5.96 22.40 3.37
CA LEU A 183 -4.61 22.26 3.89
C LEU A 183 -3.64 23.06 3.04
N LYS A 184 -2.72 23.75 3.72
CA LYS A 184 -1.58 24.42 3.12
C LYS A 184 -0.31 23.70 3.54
N VAL A 185 0.76 23.97 2.81
CA VAL A 185 2.11 23.57 3.17
C VAL A 185 2.88 24.81 3.59
N GLY A 186 3.61 24.71 4.69
CA GLY A 186 4.42 25.77 5.26
C GLY A 186 5.72 25.21 5.81
N LYS A 187 6.50 26.05 6.51
CA LYS A 187 7.64 25.58 7.30
C LYS A 187 7.49 25.97 8.76
N PHE A 188 7.93 25.09 9.64
CA PHE A 188 8.09 25.43 11.04
C PHE A 188 9.19 26.47 11.23
N TYR A 189 8.99 27.35 12.20
CA TYR A 189 10.06 28.12 12.80
C TYR A 189 9.80 28.28 14.29
N SER A 190 10.88 28.41 15.04
CA SER A 190 10.85 28.53 16.49
C SER A 190 11.37 29.90 16.92
N GLN A 191 10.67 30.54 17.85
CA GLN A 191 11.14 31.76 18.51
C GLN A 191 11.45 31.48 19.96
N ALA A 192 12.68 31.77 20.39
CA ALA A 192 13.05 31.65 21.80
C ALA A 192 12.22 32.61 22.65
N ASN A 193 11.59 32.06 23.68
CA ASN A 193 10.87 32.77 24.72
C ASN A 193 11.67 32.60 26.02
N GLU A 194 12.44 33.65 26.32
CA GLU A 194 13.29 33.74 27.51
C GLU A 194 12.46 34.29 28.68
N SER A 195 11.88 33.38 29.48
CA SER A 195 11.18 33.74 30.72
C SER A 195 11.87 33.08 31.91
N GLY A 196 12.67 33.86 32.65
CA GLY A 196 13.44 33.36 33.80
C GLY A 196 14.65 32.51 33.40
N ASP A 197 14.93 31.45 34.17
CA ASP A 197 16.10 30.57 33.99
C ASP A 197 15.88 29.44 32.96
N SER A 198 14.72 29.41 32.29
CA SER A 198 14.34 28.40 31.29
C SER A 198 14.10 29.03 29.92
N ILE A 199 14.70 28.46 28.87
CA ILE A 199 14.40 28.82 27.49
C ILE A 199 13.31 27.87 27.00
N SER A 200 12.19 28.44 26.57
CA SER A 200 11.16 27.73 25.80
C SER A 200 11.16 28.28 24.37
N TYR A 201 10.57 27.55 23.44
CA TYR A 201 10.48 27.93 22.04
C TYR A 201 9.03 27.93 21.60
N ASP A 202 8.50 29.11 21.25
CA ASP A 202 7.21 29.24 20.62
C ASP A 202 7.32 28.78 19.16
N ARG A 203 6.47 27.83 18.77
CA ARG A 203 6.44 27.23 17.44
C ARG A 203 5.38 27.88 16.57
N PHE A 204 5.77 28.22 15.36
CA PHE A 204 4.92 28.84 14.37
C PHE A 204 5.10 28.18 13.02
N VAL A 205 4.08 28.28 12.18
CA VAL A 205 4.15 27.88 10.77
C VAL A 205 4.10 29.13 9.92
N ARG A 206 5.05 29.27 9.00
CA ARG A 206 5.05 30.32 7.98
C ARG A 206 4.71 29.75 6.61
N GLU A 207 4.17 30.60 5.74
CA GLU A 207 4.04 30.29 4.32
C GLU A 207 5.43 30.07 3.69
N LEU A 208 5.45 29.27 2.64
CA LEU A 208 6.67 28.97 1.88
C LEU A 208 7.08 30.19 1.05
N THR A 209 8.39 30.34 0.83
CA THR A 209 8.91 31.20 -0.24
C THR A 209 8.77 30.49 -1.59
N GLU A 210 8.83 31.23 -2.71
CA GLU A 210 8.75 30.64 -4.06
C GLU A 210 9.81 29.53 -4.29
N GLU A 211 11.01 29.70 -3.72
CA GLU A 211 12.07 28.69 -3.77
C GLU A 211 11.67 27.42 -3.01
N GLU A 212 11.05 27.56 -1.85
CA GLU A 212 10.61 26.43 -1.01
C GLU A 212 9.36 25.74 -1.57
N GLU A 213 8.46 26.48 -2.23
CA GLU A 213 7.35 25.88 -2.98
C GLU A 213 7.88 25.02 -4.13
N THR A 214 8.92 25.50 -4.81
CA THR A 214 9.60 24.74 -5.86
C THR A 214 10.24 23.48 -5.27
N GLN A 215 11.01 23.60 -4.19
CA GLN A 215 11.60 22.44 -3.49
C GLN A 215 10.54 21.43 -3.03
N PHE A 216 9.41 21.88 -2.48
CA PHE A 216 8.34 20.99 -2.05
C PHE A 216 7.72 20.24 -3.24
N SER A 217 7.56 20.91 -4.39
CA SER A 217 7.03 20.28 -5.60
C SER A 217 7.94 19.20 -6.18
N GLU A 218 9.25 19.26 -5.92
CA GLU A 218 10.23 18.26 -6.37
C GLU A 218 10.09 16.90 -5.65
N PHE A 219 9.37 16.84 -4.52
CA PHE A 219 9.09 15.58 -3.85
C PHE A 219 8.14 14.66 -4.63
N ASP A 220 7.39 15.18 -5.61
CA ASP A 220 6.43 14.43 -6.45
C ASP A 220 5.51 13.51 -5.62
N LEU A 221 4.72 14.14 -4.75
CA LEU A 221 3.85 13.46 -3.79
C LEU A 221 2.51 13.08 -4.40
N GLU A 222 1.99 11.92 -3.99
CA GLU A 222 0.59 11.57 -4.19
C GLU A 222 -0.12 11.35 -2.85
N TYR A 223 -1.43 11.56 -2.88
CA TYR A 223 -2.29 11.65 -1.70
C TYR A 223 -3.48 10.72 -1.81
N LYS A 224 -3.89 10.14 -0.68
CA LYS A 224 -5.11 9.34 -0.57
C LYS A 224 -5.89 9.74 0.67
N VAL A 225 -7.15 10.16 0.48
CA VAL A 225 -8.05 10.44 1.60
C VAL A 225 -8.65 9.13 2.10
N VAL A 226 -8.51 8.85 3.39
CA VAL A 226 -9.05 7.64 4.01
C VAL A 226 -10.44 8.00 4.54
N ASN A 227 -11.48 7.35 4.01
CA ASN A 227 -12.83 7.54 4.51
C ASN A 227 -13.10 6.57 5.67
N TYR A 228 -13.91 7.01 6.62
CA TYR A 228 -14.24 6.22 7.80
C TYR A 228 -14.85 4.87 7.41
N THR A 229 -14.29 3.81 7.96
CA THR A 229 -14.91 2.48 8.00
C THR A 229 -14.69 1.89 9.37
N SER A 230 -15.67 1.10 9.86
CA SER A 230 -15.63 0.54 11.20
C SER A 230 -14.47 -0.41 11.45
N LYS A 231 -13.76 -0.88 10.42
CA LYS A 231 -12.56 -1.72 10.56
C LYS A 231 -11.35 -0.96 11.14
N TYR A 232 -11.26 0.36 10.92
CA TYR A 232 -10.13 1.17 11.39
C TYR A 232 -10.28 1.68 12.82
N ILE A 233 -11.49 1.61 13.39
CA ILE A 233 -11.73 1.94 14.80
C ILE A 233 -12.22 0.68 15.48
N THR A 234 -11.28 -0.11 16.00
CA THR A 234 -11.62 -1.12 17.00
C THR A 234 -11.65 -0.41 18.34
N THR A 235 -12.83 -0.27 18.95
CA THR A 235 -12.94 0.27 20.31
C THR A 235 -12.14 -0.60 21.26
N VAL A 236 -10.93 -0.17 21.61
CA VAL A 236 -10.20 -0.72 22.73
C VAL A 236 -10.67 0.05 23.96
N GLU A 237 -11.47 -0.59 24.81
CA GLU A 237 -11.78 -0.03 26.13
C GLU A 237 -10.45 0.21 26.89
N GLY A 238 -10.06 1.47 27.04
CA GLY A 238 -8.98 1.88 27.95
C GLY A 238 -7.56 1.95 27.37
N SER A 239 -7.35 2.12 26.06
CA SER A 239 -6.04 2.52 25.53
C SER A 239 -5.98 4.03 25.31
N GLU A 240 -5.04 4.71 25.97
CA GLU A 240 -4.82 6.17 25.91
C GLU A 240 -4.14 6.65 24.61
N ASP A 241 -3.89 5.78 23.63
CA ASP A 241 -2.98 6.09 22.53
C ASP A 241 -3.70 6.37 21.19
N GLU A 242 -4.04 7.64 20.94
CA GLU A 242 -4.57 8.15 19.65
C GLU A 242 -3.67 7.80 18.45
N ASN A 243 -2.38 7.53 18.67
CA ASN A 243 -1.41 7.24 17.60
C ASN A 243 -1.45 5.80 17.07
N ILE A 244 -1.96 4.81 17.82
CA ILE A 244 -1.90 3.40 17.39
C ILE A 244 -2.82 3.15 16.19
N ALA A 245 -4.03 3.73 16.19
CA ALA A 245 -4.99 3.57 15.09
C ALA A 245 -4.47 4.16 13.76
N THR A 246 -3.75 5.28 13.83
CA THR A 246 -3.15 5.94 12.66
C THR A 246 -2.02 5.10 12.04
N LEU A 247 -1.22 4.42 12.86
CA LEU A 247 -0.20 3.48 12.40
C LEU A 247 -0.82 2.23 11.75
N GLU A 248 -1.91 1.71 12.32
CA GLU A 248 -2.65 0.58 11.75
C GLU A 248 -3.29 0.95 10.40
N ILE A 249 -3.83 2.16 10.23
CA ILE A 249 -4.34 2.63 8.93
C ILE A 249 -3.20 2.69 7.90
N ALA A 250 -2.03 3.21 8.28
CA ALA A 250 -0.88 3.25 7.37
C ALA A 250 -0.45 1.85 6.94
N SER A 251 -0.30 0.91 7.89
CA SER A 251 0.03 -0.49 7.60
C SER A 251 -1.05 -1.12 6.72
N ASP A 252 -2.32 -1.03 7.10
CA ASP A 252 -3.44 -1.59 6.34
C ASP A 252 -3.49 -1.05 4.91
N GLU A 253 -3.13 0.22 4.68
CA GLU A 253 -3.20 0.85 3.37
C GLU A 253 -1.92 0.72 2.53
N ASN A 254 -0.76 0.57 3.19
CA ASN A 254 0.51 0.21 2.56
C ASN A 254 0.53 -1.27 2.15
N ASP A 255 0.01 -2.12 3.04
CA ASP A 255 -0.18 -3.56 2.85
C ASP A 255 -1.48 -3.86 2.09
N ALA A 256 -2.39 -2.89 1.93
CA ALA A 256 -3.51 -2.99 0.98
C ALA A 256 -2.92 -3.00 -0.42
N ILE A 257 -2.70 -4.22 -0.88
CA ILE A 257 -2.17 -4.59 -2.17
C ILE A 257 -2.96 -3.96 -3.34
N TYR A 258 -4.10 -3.28 -3.16
CA TYR A 258 -4.72 -2.39 -4.17
C TYR A 258 -4.04 -1.00 -4.30
N SER A 259 -2.72 -0.95 -4.12
CA SER A 259 -1.95 0.24 -3.78
C SER A 259 -1.92 1.36 -4.84
N THR A 260 -2.63 1.24 -5.96
CA THR A 260 -2.76 2.31 -6.97
C THR A 260 -4.14 2.98 -7.00
N LYS A 261 -5.17 2.39 -6.37
CA LYS A 261 -6.53 2.92 -6.45
C LYS A 261 -6.78 3.99 -5.39
N GLY A 262 -7.22 5.16 -5.83
CA GLY A 262 -7.63 6.27 -4.97
C GLY A 262 -6.50 7.24 -4.59
N TRP A 263 -5.27 7.00 -5.09
CA TRP A 263 -4.19 7.98 -5.01
C TRP A 263 -4.36 9.07 -6.07
N THR A 264 -3.99 10.29 -5.71
CA THR A 264 -4.19 11.50 -6.53
C THR A 264 -3.02 12.47 -6.36
N ASP A 265 -2.74 13.28 -7.39
CA ASP A 265 -1.67 14.29 -7.34
C ASP A 265 -2.07 15.55 -6.53
N SER A 266 -3.31 15.61 -6.04
CA SER A 266 -3.82 16.77 -5.31
C SER A 266 -4.67 16.35 -4.12
N LEU A 267 -4.33 16.83 -2.93
CA LEU A 267 -5.13 16.61 -1.74
C LEU A 267 -6.38 17.50 -1.76
N SER A 268 -7.55 16.89 -1.67
CA SER A 268 -8.82 17.61 -1.51
C SER A 268 -9.60 17.00 -0.36
N LEU A 269 -9.73 17.76 0.73
CA LEU A 269 -10.53 17.39 1.87
C LEU A 269 -11.87 18.12 1.84
N SER A 270 -12.89 17.46 2.36
CA SER A 270 -14.24 17.99 2.43
C SER A 270 -14.99 17.38 3.60
N LYS A 271 -16.16 17.95 3.92
CA LYS A 271 -17.02 17.43 5.00
C LYS A 271 -17.43 15.97 4.81
N SER A 272 -17.49 15.44 3.58
CA SER A 272 -17.78 14.02 3.36
C SER A 272 -16.64 13.08 3.77
N ASN A 273 -15.45 13.62 4.02
CA ASN A 273 -14.29 12.88 4.50
C ASN A 273 -14.16 12.90 6.03
N LEU A 274 -15.12 13.49 6.73
CA LEU A 274 -15.09 13.65 8.18
C LEU A 274 -15.32 12.30 8.87
N TRP A 275 -14.41 11.96 9.77
CA TRP A 275 -14.54 10.90 10.74
C TRP A 275 -15.14 11.50 11.99
N ILE A 276 -16.18 10.85 12.50
CA ILE A 276 -16.82 11.22 13.77
C ILE A 276 -16.78 9.99 14.64
N TYR A 277 -16.07 10.07 15.77
CA TYR A 277 -15.98 8.97 16.71
C TYR A 277 -16.01 9.50 18.15
N THR A 278 -16.31 8.60 19.09
CA THR A 278 -16.35 8.93 20.52
C THR A 278 -15.15 8.33 21.21
N ASN A 279 -14.46 9.13 22.02
CA ASN A 279 -13.39 8.65 22.90
C ASN A 279 -13.51 9.35 24.26
N THR A 280 -13.44 8.59 25.35
CA THR A 280 -13.35 9.08 26.74
C THR A 280 -14.33 10.23 27.09
N GLY A 281 -15.59 10.11 26.69
CA GLY A 281 -16.62 11.12 27.00
C GLY A 281 -16.57 12.38 26.12
N PHE A 282 -15.85 12.34 24.99
CA PHE A 282 -15.85 13.38 23.97
C PHE A 282 -16.25 12.80 22.62
N TYR A 283 -16.92 13.63 21.82
CA TYR A 283 -17.02 13.48 20.37
C TYR A 283 -15.78 14.10 19.73
N TYR A 284 -15.13 13.38 18.82
CA TYR A 284 -14.00 13.85 18.04
C TYR A 284 -14.39 13.91 16.56
N GLU A 285 -13.98 14.99 15.91
CA GLU A 285 -14.10 15.19 14.47
C GLU A 285 -12.69 15.32 13.87
N CYS A 286 -12.33 14.41 12.97
CA CYS A 286 -11.05 14.48 12.27
C CYS A 286 -11.17 14.04 10.81
N MET A 287 -10.12 14.24 10.03
CA MET A 287 -9.96 13.66 8.71
C MET A 287 -8.60 13.00 8.59
N ILE A 288 -8.53 11.88 7.90
CA ILE A 288 -7.29 11.12 7.74
C ILE A 288 -6.91 11.08 6.27
N PHE A 289 -5.65 11.36 5.98
CA PHE A 289 -5.09 11.19 4.64
C PHE A 289 -3.69 10.61 4.70
N LEU A 290 -3.32 9.95 3.61
CA LEU A 290 -2.01 9.36 3.40
C LEU A 290 -1.23 10.16 2.38
N VAL A 291 0.10 10.17 2.52
CA VAL A 291 1.04 10.80 1.61
C VAL A 291 2.15 9.82 1.30
N ARG A 292 2.55 9.72 0.03
CA ARG A 292 3.75 8.97 -0.36
C ARG A 292 4.46 9.60 -1.56
N LEU A 293 5.72 9.23 -1.77
CA LEU A 293 6.43 9.54 -3.00
C LEU A 293 5.82 8.72 -4.13
N LYS A 294 5.49 9.40 -5.23
CA LYS A 294 4.98 8.77 -6.43
C LYS A 294 6.06 7.87 -7.05
N ALA A 295 5.60 6.79 -7.68
CA ALA A 295 6.49 5.89 -8.40
C ALA A 295 6.93 6.54 -9.74
N THR A 296 8.21 6.44 -10.09
CA THR A 296 8.74 6.90 -11.40
C THR A 296 8.94 5.72 -12.35
N ASP A 297 9.56 5.93 -13.51
CA ASP A 297 9.91 4.84 -14.43
C ASP A 297 10.89 3.82 -13.80
N ASP A 298 11.80 4.30 -12.94
CA ASP A 298 12.87 3.48 -12.34
C ASP A 298 12.64 3.16 -10.86
N THR A 299 11.75 3.91 -10.19
CA THR A 299 11.52 3.80 -8.75
C THR A 299 10.11 3.33 -8.41
N VAL A 300 9.99 2.45 -7.42
CA VAL A 300 8.69 2.15 -6.80
C VAL A 300 8.22 3.33 -5.94
N GLN A 301 6.92 3.41 -5.67
CA GLN A 301 6.38 4.34 -4.69
C GLN A 301 7.00 4.08 -3.31
N SER A 302 7.05 5.09 -2.45
CA SER A 302 7.46 4.88 -1.07
C SER A 302 6.34 4.24 -0.23
N GLU A 303 6.70 3.82 0.98
CA GLU A 303 5.74 3.65 2.06
C GLU A 303 4.96 4.96 2.27
N ALA A 304 3.68 4.86 2.62
CA ALA A 304 2.86 6.01 2.93
C ALA A 304 2.95 6.40 4.40
N MET A 305 2.99 7.71 4.64
CA MET A 305 2.79 8.31 5.95
C MET A 305 1.34 8.72 6.12
N CYS A 306 0.80 8.50 7.32
CA CYS A 306 -0.56 8.87 7.68
C CYS A 306 -0.60 10.18 8.46
N PHE A 307 -1.53 11.06 8.10
CA PHE A 307 -1.74 12.35 8.73
C PHE A 307 -3.19 12.47 9.19
N GLU A 308 -3.36 12.89 10.45
CA GLU A 308 -4.65 13.21 11.04
C GLU A 308 -4.82 14.74 11.11
N VAL A 309 -5.98 15.20 10.62
CA VAL A 309 -6.40 16.60 10.65
C VAL A 309 -7.50 16.73 11.67
N TYR A 310 -7.19 17.30 12.82
CA TYR A 310 -8.18 17.55 13.86
C TYR A 310 -9.10 18.72 13.50
N ILE A 311 -10.41 18.49 13.51
CA ILE A 311 -11.43 19.50 13.16
C ILE A 311 -12.10 20.06 14.41
N GLY A 312 -12.37 19.21 15.39
CA GLY A 312 -12.99 19.65 16.64
C GLY A 312 -13.26 18.52 17.60
N SER A 313 -13.65 18.90 18.81
CA SER A 313 -14.24 17.98 19.78
C SER A 313 -15.34 18.66 20.58
N GLU A 314 -16.26 17.85 21.10
CA GLU A 314 -17.33 18.30 21.98
C GLU A 314 -17.47 17.32 23.15
N GLU A 315 -17.56 17.84 24.38
CA GLU A 315 -17.77 17.01 25.57
C GLU A 315 -19.18 16.40 25.55
N ILE A 316 -19.28 15.11 25.85
CA ILE A 316 -20.55 14.39 25.96
C ILE A 316 -21.17 14.75 27.32
N THR A 317 -21.96 15.82 27.35
CA THR A 317 -22.76 16.15 28.54
C THR A 317 -23.93 15.18 28.69
N GLN A 318 -23.96 14.46 29.81
CA GLN A 318 -25.08 13.58 30.22
C GLN A 318 -26.33 14.34 30.65
#